data_AF-A0A947JGM7-F1
#
_entry.id   AF-A0A947JGM7-F1
#
_cell.length_a   1.000
_cell.length_b   1.000
_cell.length_c   1.000
_cell.angle_alpha   90.00
_cell.angle_beta   90.00
_cell.angle_gamma   90.00
#
_symmetry.space_group_name_H-M   'P 1'
#
loop_
_entity.id
_entity.type
_entity.pdbx_description
1 polymer ?
#
loop_
_entity_poly.entity_id
_entity_poly.type
_entity_poly.pdbx_seq_one_letter_code
_entity_poly.pdbx_strand_id
1 'polypeptide(L)' 'MKKILIILGVIVIVIAITFAGIYNSIVTKNESITAKWAQVENQLQRRNDLIPNLVNSVKGYAAHEKTVFDDVTKARS' A
#
# COMPACT_ATOMS: atom_id res chain seq x y z
N MET A 1 6.37 -36.56 44.54
CA MET A 1 7.10 -35.28 44.43
C MET A 1 7.86 -35.14 43.12
N LYS A 2 8.84 -36.00 42.78
CA LYS A 2 9.60 -35.90 41.51
C LYS A 2 8.74 -35.93 40.24
N LYS A 3 7.72 -36.81 40.17
CA LYS A 3 6.78 -36.88 39.03
C LYS A 3 5.97 -35.59 38.84
N ILE A 4 5.54 -34.97 39.95
CA ILE A 4 4.78 -33.70 39.93
C ILE A 4 5.67 -32.57 39.41
N LEU A 5 6.92 -32.50 39.86
CA LEU A 5 7.89 -31.51 39.37
C LEU A 5 8.19 -31.66 37.87
N ILE A 6 8.29 -32.90 37.38
CA ILE A 6 8.48 -33.17 35.94
C ILE A 6 7.26 -32.69 35.14
N ILE A 7 6.05 -33.00 35.60
CA ILE A 7 4.81 -32.54 34.93
C ILE A 7 4.73 -31.02 34.90
N LEU A 8 5.05 -30.36 36.01
CA LEU A 8 5.07 -28.90 36.11
C LEU A 8 6.12 -28.27 35.17
N GLY A 9 7.31 -28.86 35.08
CA GLY A 9 8.35 -28.41 34.15
C GLY A 9 7.92 -28.53 32.68
N VAL A 10 7.25 -29.63 32.31
CA VAL A 10 6.72 -29.83 30.95
C VAL A 10 5.63 -28.80 30.64
N ILE A 11 4.73 -28.52 31.58
CA ILE A 11 3.67 -27.51 31.41
C ILE A 11 4.28 -26.12 31.14
N VAL A 12 5.30 -25.73 31.90
CA VAL A 12 5.97 -24.44 31.71
C VAL A 12 6.63 -24.34 30.33
N ILE A 13 7.28 -25.41 29.87
CA ILE A 13 7.91 -25.45 28.55
C ILE A 13 6.86 -25.31 27.44
N VAL A 14 5.72 -26.00 27.54
CA VAL A 14 4.64 -25.92 26.55
C VAL A 14 4.06 -24.51 26.48
N ILE A 15 3.86 -23.86 27.63
CA ILE A 15 3.38 -22.47 27.68
C ILE A 15 4.40 -21.53 27.03
N ALA A 16 5.69 -21.66 27.34
CA ALA A 16 6.74 -20.83 26.77
C ALA A 16 6.81 -20.93 25.24
N ILE A 17 6.74 -22.15 24.70
CA ILE A 17 6.75 -22.38 23.24
C ILE A 17 5.51 -21.77 22.58
N THR A 18 4.34 -21.92 23.22
CA THR A 18 3.08 -21.37 22.70
C THR A 18 3.13 -19.84 22.64
N PHE A 19 3.61 -19.18 23.70
CA PHE A 19 3.75 -17.73 23.72
C PHE A 19 4.76 -17.22 22.69
N ALA A 20 5.89 -17.90 22.54
CA ALA A 20 6.88 -17.55 21.51
C ALA A 20 6.29 -17.67 20.09
N GLY A 21 5.51 -18.73 19.83
CA GLY A 21 4.82 -18.91 18.54
C GLY A 21 3.80 -17.81 18.24
N ILE A 22 3.00 -17.42 19.25
CA ILE A 22 2.02 -16.33 19.11
C ILE A 22 2.73 -15.00 18.82
N TYR A 23 3.79 -14.69 19.58
CA TYR A 23 4.55 -13.47 19.38
C TYR A 23 5.12 -13.37 17.97
N ASN A 24 5.77 -14.44 17.50
CA ASN A 24 6.31 -14.50 16.14
C ASN A 24 5.21 -14.30 15.09
N SER A 25 4.06 -14.95 15.25
CA SER A 25 2.92 -14.80 14.33
C SER A 25 2.41 -13.35 14.26
N ILE A 26 2.33 -12.66 15.40
CA ILE A 26 1.88 -11.27 15.46
C ILE A 26 2.89 -10.35 14.76
N VAL A 27 4.19 -10.52 15.02
CA VAL A 27 5.24 -9.72 14.38
C VAL A 27 5.23 -9.92 12.86
N THR A 28 5.19 -11.17 12.39
CA THR A 28 5.13 -11.46 10.95
C THR A 28 3.89 -10.86 10.29
N LYS A 29 2.73 -10.90 10.95
CA LYS A 29 1.51 -10.25 10.43
C LYS A 29 1.66 -8.73 10.36
N ASN A 30 2.27 -8.11 11.37
CA ASN A 30 2.51 -6.68 11.38
C ASN A 30 3.44 -6.26 10.24
N GLU A 31 4.57 -6.97 10.06
CA GLU A 31 5.48 -6.75 8.93
C GLU A 31 4.79 -6.91 7.58
N SER A 32 3.92 -7.92 7.43
CA SER A 32 3.12 -8.08 6.23
C SER A 32 2.19 -6.90 5.98
N ILE A 33 1.56 -6.35 7.01
CA ILE A 33 0.69 -5.16 6.87
C ILE A 33 1.53 -3.96 6.44
N THR A 34 2.67 -3.72 7.07
CA THR A 34 3.60 -2.63 6.70
C THR A 34 4.07 -2.76 5.26
N ALA A 35 4.44 -3.97 4.82
CA ALA A 35 4.85 -4.23 3.44
C ALA A 35 3.73 -3.94 2.43
N LYS A 36 2.48 -4.33 2.75
CA LYS A 36 1.31 -4.02 1.91
C LYS A 36 1.02 -2.52 1.88
N TRP A 37 1.17 -1.83 3.00
CA TRP A 37 1.00 -0.38 3.05
C TRP A 37 2.04 0.35 2.21
N ALA A 38 3.31 -0.06 2.29
CA ALA A 38 4.37 0.48 1.44
C ALA A 38 4.08 0.28 -0.06
N GLN A 39 3.48 -0.85 -0.44
CA GLN A 39 3.06 -1.08 -1.82
C GLN A 39 1.95 -0.11 -2.25
N VAL A 40 0.97 0.18 -1.38
CA VAL A 40 -0.08 1.17 -1.66
C VAL A 40 0.53 2.55 -1.83
N GLU A 41 1.41 2.96 -0.91
CA GLU A 41 2.07 4.26 -0.96
C GLU A 41 2.84 4.47 -2.27
N ASN A 42 3.62 3.48 -2.69
CA ASN A 42 4.35 3.52 -3.96
C ASN A 42 3.41 3.72 -5.17
N GLN A 43 2.24 3.07 -5.15
CA GLN A 43 1.26 3.20 -6.23
C GLN A 43 0.60 4.59 -6.22
N LEU A 44 0.32 5.14 -5.04
CA LEU A 44 -0.20 6.50 -4.90
C LEU A 44 0.82 7.53 -5.37
N GLN A 45 2.09 7.38 -4.98
CA GLN A 45 3.17 8.24 -5.43
C GLN A 45 3.33 8.20 -6.95
N ARG A 46 3.38 7.01 -7.55
CA ARG A 46 3.45 6.86 -9.01
C ARG A 46 2.26 7.49 -9.73
N ARG A 47 1.04 7.39 -9.17
CA ARG A 47 -0.13 8.07 -9.72
C ARG A 47 0.04 9.58 -9.66
N ASN A 48 0.50 10.11 -8.54
CA ASN A 48 0.73 11.55 -8.36
C ASN A 48 1.82 12.07 -9.33
N ASP A 49 2.90 11.32 -9.52
CA ASP A 49 3.98 11.67 -10.45
C ASP A 49 3.53 11.67 -11.92
N LEU A 50 2.52 10.85 -12.26
CA LEU A 50 1.97 10.75 -13.61
C LEU A 50 0.86 11.77 -13.91
N ILE A 51 0.23 12.37 -12.89
CA ILE A 51 -0.81 13.41 -13.09
C ILE A 51 -0.29 14.59 -13.91
N PRO A 52 0.90 15.18 -13.62
CA PRO A 52 1.46 16.25 -14.44
C PRO A 52 1.63 15.87 -15.92
N ASN A 53 2.08 14.65 -16.19
CA ASN A 53 2.24 14.15 -17.55
C ASN A 53 0.90 14.06 -18.29
N LEU A 54 -0.13 13.54 -17.61
CA LEU A 54 -1.49 13.49 -18.17
C LEU A 54 -2.05 14.90 -18.44
N VAL A 55 -1.87 15.82 -17.50
CA VAL A 55 -2.32 17.22 -17.64
C VAL A 55 -1.61 17.91 -18.81
N ASN A 56 -0.31 17.67 -18.98
CA ASN A 56 0.44 18.24 -20.09
C ASN A 56 -0.05 17.69 -21.45
N SER A 57 -0.35 16.40 -21.54
CA SER A 57 -0.93 15.81 -22.76
C SER A 57 -2.31 16.40 -23.08
N VAL A 58 -3.20 16.51 -22.09
CA VAL A 58 -4.54 17.09 -22.29
C VAL A 58 -4.46 18.57 -22.67
N LYS A 59 -3.57 19.34 -22.03
CA LYS A 59 -3.33 20.76 -22.38
C LYS A 59 -2.83 20.91 -23.82
N GLY A 60 -1.97 20.00 -24.30
CA GLY A 60 -1.52 19.97 -25.68
C GLY A 60 -2.68 19.81 -26.67
N TYR A 61 -3.59 18.86 -26.42
CA TYR A 61 -4.80 18.67 -27.24
C TYR A 61 -5.77 19.85 -27.14
N ALA A 62 -6.01 20.38 -25.93
CA ALA A 62 -6.87 21.54 -25.74
C ALA A 62 -6.34 22.79 -26.46
N ALA A 63 -5.02 22.94 -26.59
CA ALA A 63 -4.42 24.01 -27.39
C ALA A 63 -4.71 23.85 -28.89
N HIS A 64 -4.71 22.61 -29.41
CA HIS A 64 -5.11 22.33 -30.79
C HIS A 64 -6.60 22.62 -31.05
N GLU A 65 -7.48 22.30 -30.09
CA GLU A 65 -8.91 22.55 -30.21
C GLU A 65 -9.27 24.04 -30.12
N LYS A 66 -8.51 24.82 -29.33
CA LYS A 66 -8.75 26.27 -29.19
C LYS A 66 -8.68 27.01 -30.52
N THR A 67 -7.71 26.70 -31.37
CA THR A 67 -7.57 27.35 -32.69
C THR A 67 -8.77 27.03 -33.59
N VAL A 68 -9.18 25.76 -33.65
CA VAL A 68 -10.36 25.35 -34.43
C VAL A 68 -11.63 26.03 -33.91
N PHE A 69 -11.77 26.12 -32.59
CA PHE A 69 -12.92 26.77 -31.96
C PHE A 69 -12.97 28.29 -32.26
N ASP A 70 -11.83 28.99 -32.19
CA ASP A 70 -11.73 30.40 -32.54
C ASP A 70 -12.05 30.64 -34.02
N ASP A 71 -11.56 29.79 -34.93
CA ASP A 71 -11.80 29.91 -36.36
C ASP A 71 -13.26 29.65 -36.73
N VAL A 72 -13.91 28.64 -36.14
CA VAL A 72 -15.35 28.39 -36.32
C VAL A 72 -16.18 29.54 -35.74
N THR A 73 -15.79 30.08 -34.58
CA THR A 73 -16.50 31.21 -33.96
C THR A 73 -16.41 32.45 -34.84
N LYS A 74 -15.23 32.76 -35.38
CA LYS A 74 -15.03 33.83 -36.36
C LYS A 74 -15.83 33.60 -37.64
N ALA A 75 -15.88 32.37 -38.16
CA ALA A 75 -16.65 32.04 -39.35
C ALA A 75 -18.18 32.13 -39.14
N ARG A 76 -18.64 32.06 -37.88
CA ARG A 76 -20.04 32.21 -37.48
C ARG A 76 -20.46 33.67 -37.20
N SER A 77 -19.49 34.56 -36.98
CA SER A 77 -19.69 35.99 -36.63
C SER A 77 -19.78 36.84 -37.89
#